data_AF-A0A183FA51-F1
#
_entry.id   AF-A0A183FA51-F1
#
_cell.length_a   1.000
_cell.length_b   1.000
_cell.length_c   1.000
_cell.angle_alpha   90.00
_cell.angle_beta   90.00
_cell.angle_gamma   90.00
#
_symmetry.space_group_name_H-M   'P 1'
#
loop_
_entity.id
_entity.type
_entity.pdbx_description
1 polymer ?
#
loop_
_entity_poly.entity_id
_entity_poly.type
_entity_poly.pdbx_seq_one_letter_code
_entity_poly.pdbx_strand_id
1 'polypeptide(L)'
;MVSQDRDHTVEPLRKWRAHTLAVRGLSVSAGANPRVATCGLDHVATIHSVSLDDVLLKISADRPLTACVMDPSESRLFLGSDTGNIAQINLYGLNDVRDLLVQVADEKNERVPVFNGHCSEIT
;
A
#
# COMPACT_ATOMS: atom_id res chain seq x y z
N MET A 1 -20.13 7.55 -16.59
CA MET A 1 -19.66 8.06 -17.89
C MET A 1 -18.54 7.15 -18.34
N VAL A 2 -18.85 6.14 -19.17
CA VAL A 2 -17.87 5.17 -19.66
C VAL A 2 -17.48 5.63 -21.06
N SER A 3 -16.19 5.92 -21.26
CA SER A 3 -15.67 6.39 -22.54
C SER A 3 -15.88 5.34 -23.64
N GLN A 4 -16.54 5.73 -24.73
CA GLN A 4 -16.85 4.93 -25.90
C GLN A 4 -15.75 4.98 -26.97
N ASP A 5 -14.48 5.10 -26.58
CA ASP A 5 -13.39 5.23 -27.54
C ASP A 5 -12.54 3.96 -27.57
N ARG A 6 -12.89 3.05 -28.48
CA ARG A 6 -12.29 1.71 -28.61
C ARG A 6 -11.09 1.65 -29.59
N ASP A 7 -10.80 2.73 -30.30
CA ASP A 7 -9.75 2.78 -31.35
C ASP A 7 -8.51 3.61 -30.97
N HIS A 8 -8.45 4.14 -29.74
CA HIS A 8 -7.24 4.79 -29.26
C HIS A 8 -6.34 3.75 -28.57
N THR A 9 -5.12 3.59 -29.07
CA THR A 9 -4.05 2.93 -28.33
C THR A 9 -3.78 3.76 -27.07
N VAL A 10 -4.41 3.36 -25.95
CA VAL A 10 -4.22 4.04 -24.66
C VAL A 10 -2.78 3.77 -24.22
N GLU A 11 -1.92 4.75 -24.43
CA GLU A 11 -0.57 4.71 -23.87
C GLU A 11 -0.69 4.86 -22.34
N PRO A 12 -0.07 3.97 -21.57
CA PRO A 12 -0.16 4.05 -20.12
C PRO A 12 0.56 5.30 -19.63
N LEU A 13 -0.13 6.08 -18.79
CA LEU A 13 0.39 7.32 -18.24
C LEU A 13 1.74 7.10 -17.52
N ARG A 14 1.85 6.00 -16.75
CA ARG A 14 3.06 5.61 -16.01
C ARG A 14 3.25 4.09 -16.06
N LYS A 15 4.51 3.67 -16.02
CA LYS A 15 4.92 2.26 -15.92
C LYS A 15 5.96 2.12 -14.82
N TRP A 16 5.65 1.34 -13.80
CA TRP A 16 6.57 1.06 -12.69
C TRP A 16 6.89 -0.43 -12.60
N ARG A 17 8.12 -0.75 -12.22
CA ARG A 17 8.56 -2.12 -11.87
C ARG A 17 8.80 -2.18 -10.37
N ALA A 18 7.71 -2.13 -9.62
CA ALA A 18 7.74 -2.09 -8.15
C ALA A 18 7.92 -3.48 -7.51
N HIS A 19 7.39 -4.52 -8.16
CA HIS A 19 7.35 -5.88 -7.61
C HIS A 19 8.06 -6.89 -8.49
N THR A 20 8.67 -7.88 -7.84
CA THR A 20 9.34 -9.01 -8.52
C THR A 20 8.39 -10.22 -8.66
N LEU A 21 7.40 -10.32 -7.78
CA LEU A 21 6.34 -11.33 -7.81
C LEU A 21 4.98 -10.71 -8.16
N ALA A 22 3.94 -11.54 -8.21
CA ALA A 22 2.59 -11.10 -8.54
C ALA A 22 2.09 -10.02 -7.57
N VAL A 23 1.63 -8.90 -8.14
CA VAL A 23 0.93 -7.82 -7.42
C VAL A 23 -0.45 -8.35 -7.01
N ARG A 24 -0.78 -8.25 -5.73
CA ARG A 24 -2.03 -8.77 -5.15
C ARG A 24 -3.01 -7.69 -4.77
N GLY A 25 -2.51 -6.51 -4.40
CA GLY A 25 -3.34 -5.37 -4.05
C GLY A 25 -2.84 -4.11 -4.75
N LEU A 26 -3.81 -3.25 -5.08
CA LEU A 26 -3.57 -1.91 -5.57
C LEU A 26 -4.64 -0.99 -5.00
N SER A 27 -4.23 0.16 -4.49
CA SER A 27 -5.09 1.20 -3.95
C SER A 27 -4.66 2.55 -4.50
N VAL A 28 -5.62 3.35 -4.95
CA VAL A 28 -5.37 4.67 -5.53
C VAL A 28 -6.05 5.73 -4.67
N SER A 29 -5.35 6.78 -4.28
CA SER A 29 -5.99 7.93 -3.63
C SER A 29 -6.71 8.81 -4.65
N ALA A 30 -7.81 9.42 -4.22
CA ALA A 30 -8.61 10.34 -5.02
C ALA A 30 -8.21 11.82 -4.83
N GLY A 31 -7.04 12.08 -4.24
CA GLY A 31 -6.54 13.43 -4.00
C GLY A 31 -6.11 14.15 -5.29
N ALA A 32 -5.85 15.45 -5.18
CA ALA A 32 -5.30 16.25 -6.28
C ALA A 32 -3.94 15.73 -6.78
N ASN A 33 -3.18 15.07 -5.90
CA ASN A 33 -1.96 14.35 -6.23
C ASN A 33 -2.20 12.84 -5.99
N PRO A 34 -2.66 12.09 -7.00
CA PRO A 34 -3.00 10.69 -6.80
C PRO A 34 -1.75 9.89 -6.47
N ARG A 35 -1.84 9.14 -5.38
CA ARG A 35 -0.84 8.17 -4.94
C ARG A 35 -1.36 6.77 -5.20
N VAL A 36 -0.48 5.92 -5.70
CA VAL A 36 -0.78 4.53 -5.99
C VAL A 36 -0.01 3.67 -5.01
N ALA A 37 -0.73 3.08 -4.06
CA ALA A 37 -0.21 2.05 -3.19
C ALA A 37 -0.37 0.69 -3.87
N THR A 38 0.68 -0.13 -3.83
CA THR A 38 0.67 -1.50 -4.37
C THR A 38 1.27 -2.45 -3.36
N CYS A 39 0.79 -3.69 -3.33
CA CYS A 39 1.36 -4.75 -2.52
C CYS A 39 1.51 -6.05 -3.32
N GLY A 40 2.55 -6.81 -3.00
CA GLY A 40 2.88 -8.03 -3.71
C GLY A 40 3.23 -9.19 -2.78
N LEU A 41 3.26 -10.38 -3.39
CA LEU A 41 3.75 -11.60 -2.76
C LEU A 41 5.28 -11.60 -2.56
N ASP A 42 5.99 -10.57 -3.01
CA ASP A 42 7.42 -10.35 -2.78
C ASP A 42 7.71 -9.71 -1.42
N HIS A 43 6.73 -9.72 -0.51
CA HIS A 43 6.82 -9.16 0.84
C HIS A 43 7.09 -7.65 0.81
N VAL A 44 6.74 -6.98 -0.30
CA VAL A 44 6.92 -5.55 -0.45
C VAL A 44 5.57 -4.89 -0.70
N ALA A 45 5.38 -3.70 -0.12
CA ALA A 45 4.40 -2.73 -0.54
C ALA A 45 5.10 -1.43 -0.90
N THR A 46 4.55 -0.69 -1.85
CA THR A 46 5.14 0.58 -2.31
C THR A 46 4.06 1.61 -2.55
N ILE A 47 4.36 2.87 -2.28
CA ILE A 47 3.52 4.03 -2.58
C ILE A 47 4.26 4.85 -3.63
N HIS A 48 3.63 5.01 -4.78
CA HIS A 48 4.12 5.82 -5.89
C HIS A 48 3.32 7.10 -6.03
N SER A 49 3.99 8.19 -6.37
CA SER A 49 3.32 9.42 -6.80
C SER A 49 3.15 9.39 -8.31
N VAL A 50 1.91 9.48 -8.79
CA VAL A 50 1.65 9.56 -10.25
C VAL A 50 2.18 10.88 -10.81
N SER A 51 2.05 11.97 -10.04
CA SER A 51 2.46 13.32 -10.43
C SER A 51 3.98 13.46 -10.53
N LEU A 52 4.71 12.92 -9.55
CA LEU A 52 6.18 13.04 -9.48
C LEU A 52 6.92 11.92 -10.21
N ASP A 53 6.22 10.82 -10.55
CA ASP A 53 6.83 9.60 -11.10
C ASP A 53 7.95 9.02 -10.22
N ASP A 54 7.77 9.10 -8.90
CA ASP A 54 8.75 8.65 -7.91
C ASP A 54 8.10 7.76 -6.85
N VAL A 55 8.91 6.87 -6.26
CA VAL A 55 8.54 6.04 -5.12
C VAL A 55 8.64 6.90 -3.87
N LEU A 56 7.50 7.14 -3.22
CA LEU A 56 7.44 7.92 -2.00
C LEU A 56 7.81 7.08 -0.78
N LEU A 57 7.35 5.83 -0.75
CA LEU A 57 7.56 4.93 0.36
C LEU A 57 7.62 3.48 -0.14
N LYS A 58 8.59 2.73 0.37
CA LYS A 58 8.72 1.30 0.20
C LYS A 58 8.66 0.63 1.57
N ILE A 59 7.82 -0.37 1.68
CA ILE A 59 7.54 -1.09 2.91
C ILE A 59 7.94 -2.54 2.66
N SER A 60 8.88 -3.06 3.43
CA SER A 60 9.23 -4.48 3.40
C SER A 60 8.64 -5.16 4.61
N ALA A 61 7.86 -6.21 4.36
CA ALA A 61 7.26 -7.05 5.38
C ALA A 61 8.08 -8.34 5.57
N ASP A 62 7.90 -8.99 6.72
CA ASP A 62 8.37 -10.35 6.98
C ASP A 62 7.51 -11.42 6.29
N ARG A 63 6.28 -11.08 5.89
CA ARG A 63 5.29 -11.96 5.24
C ARG A 63 4.79 -11.43 3.90
N PRO A 64 4.28 -12.30 3.02
CA PRO A 64 3.70 -11.87 1.76
C PRO A 64 2.42 -11.06 1.99
N LEU A 65 2.25 -9.98 1.22
CA LEU A 65 1.11 -9.08 1.34
C LEU A 65 0.06 -9.42 0.29
N THR A 66 -1.19 -9.58 0.73
CA THR A 66 -2.30 -10.04 -0.10
C THR A 66 -3.29 -8.92 -0.42
N ALA A 67 -3.38 -7.89 0.44
CA ALA A 67 -4.27 -6.76 0.25
C ALA A 67 -3.62 -5.45 0.73
N CYS A 68 -3.94 -4.35 0.07
CA CYS A 68 -3.56 -3.01 0.52
C CYS A 68 -4.69 -2.02 0.28
N VAL A 69 -4.97 -1.17 1.27
CA VAL A 69 -5.97 -0.10 1.17
C VAL A 69 -5.43 1.14 1.87
N MET A 70 -5.55 2.29 1.21
CA MET A 70 -5.20 3.59 1.78
C MET A 70 -6.47 4.35 2.15
N ASP A 71 -6.41 5.13 3.22
CA ASP A 71 -7.52 6.01 3.60
C ASP A 71 -7.69 7.18 2.63
N PRO A 72 -8.91 7.77 2.52
CA PRO A 72 -9.15 8.92 1.66
C PRO A 72 -8.32 10.16 2.01
N SER A 73 -7.89 10.30 3.26
CA SER A 73 -7.01 11.38 3.73
C SER A 73 -5.52 11.13 3.49
N GLU A 74 -5.13 10.00 2.89
CA GLU A 74 -3.73 9.60 2.67
C GLU A 74 -2.87 9.62 3.95
N SER A 75 -3.50 9.45 5.11
CA SER A 75 -2.86 9.49 6.42
C SER A 75 -2.43 8.12 6.92
N ARG A 76 -3.08 7.04 6.45
CA ARG A 76 -2.95 5.68 6.95
C ARG A 76 -3.02 4.67 5.80
N LEU A 77 -2.05 3.75 5.78
CA LEU A 77 -2.05 2.61 4.88
C LEU A 77 -2.32 1.34 5.67
N PHE A 78 -3.28 0.54 5.20
CA PHE A 78 -3.60 -0.77 5.75
C PHE A 78 -3.07 -1.85 4.81
N LEU A 79 -2.30 -2.79 5.36
CA LEU A 79 -1.71 -3.91 4.63
C LEU A 79 -2.17 -5.23 5.24
N GLY A 80 -2.78 -6.08 4.44
CA GLY A 80 -3.18 -7.43 4.83
C GLY A 80 -2.13 -8.47 4.43
N SER A 81 -1.78 -9.38 5.34
CA SER A 81 -0.92 -10.53 5.07
C SER A 81 -1.72 -11.77 4.62
N ASP A 82 -1.01 -12.85 4.32
CA ASP A 82 -1.56 -14.19 4.07
C ASP A 82 -2.23 -14.84 5.29
N THR A 83 -1.78 -14.50 6.50
CA THR A 83 -2.31 -15.03 7.77
C THR A 83 -3.58 -14.32 8.25
N GLY A 84 -4.02 -13.25 7.56
CA GLY A 84 -5.14 -12.42 7.98
C GLY A 84 -4.76 -11.30 8.97
N ASN A 85 -3.48 -11.05 9.17
CA ASN A 85 -2.99 -9.95 9.99
C ASN A 85 -3.08 -8.65 9.19
N ILE A 86 -3.49 -7.56 9.83
CA ILE A 86 -3.61 -6.26 9.18
C ILE A 86 -2.65 -5.28 9.86
N ALA A 87 -1.62 -4.85 9.15
CA ALA A 87 -0.72 -3.80 9.61
C ALA A 87 -1.29 -2.42 9.23
N GLN A 88 -1.43 -1.53 10.20
CA GLN A 88 -1.81 -0.12 9.97
C GLN A 88 -0.58 0.77 10.12
N ILE A 89 -0.17 1.38 9.01
CA ILE A 89 0.97 2.27 8.93
C ILE A 89 0.47 3.71 8.92
N ASN A 90 0.92 4.52 9.88
CA ASN A 90 0.66 5.95 9.90
C ASN A 90 1.66 6.68 8.99
N LEU A 91 1.20 7.22 7.87
CA LEU A 91 2.05 7.88 6.87
C LEU A 91 2.52 9.27 7.32
N TYR A 92 1.75 9.97 8.16
CA TYR A 92 2.14 11.28 8.70
C TYR A 92 3.27 11.18 9.73
N GLY A 93 3.34 10.07 10.46
CA GLY A 93 4.35 9.86 11.51
C GLY A 93 5.74 9.48 10.99
N LEU A 94 5.90 9.28 9.67
CA LEU A 94 7.11 8.67 9.10
C LEU A 94 8.28 9.65 8.88
N ASN A 95 8.19 10.93 9.25
CA ASN A 95 9.31 11.90 9.23
C ASN A 95 10.30 11.72 8.04
N ASP A 96 9.78 11.67 6.81
CA ASP A 96 10.56 11.56 5.56
C ASP A 96 11.29 10.21 5.32
N VAL A 97 10.91 9.16 6.04
CA VAL A 97 11.39 7.80 5.81
C VAL A 97 10.84 7.26 4.48
N ARG A 98 11.76 6.87 3.57
CA ARG A 98 11.42 6.23 2.29
C ARG A 98 11.36 4.71 2.36
N ASP A 99 12.01 4.09 3.34
CA ASP A 99 12.05 2.64 3.51
C ASP A 99 11.59 2.25 4.93
N LEU A 100 10.49 1.50 5.02
CA LEU A 100 9.94 1.01 6.27
C LEU A 100 10.03 -0.51 6.34
N LEU A 101 10.49 -1.04 7.46
CA LEU A 101 10.43 -2.47 7.75
C LEU A 101 9.26 -2.71 8.70
N VAL A 102 8.39 -3.65 8.35
CA VAL A 102 7.22 -4.02 9.13
C VAL A 102 7.29 -5.50 9.43
N GLN A 103 7.20 -5.84 10.71
CA GLN A 103 7.03 -7.23 11.15
C GLN A 103 5.56 -7.41 11.43
N VAL A 104 4.88 -8.12 10.53
CA VAL A 104 3.44 -8.39 10.58
C VAL A 104 3.18 -9.62 11.45
N ALA A 105 4.18 -10.49 11.67
CA ALA A 105 4.06 -11.61 12.60
C ALA A 105 4.19 -11.21 14.08
N ASP A 106 4.74 -10.03 14.39
CA ASP A 106 4.95 -9.60 15.77
C ASP A 106 3.80 -8.70 16.24
N GLU A 107 3.08 -9.16 17.28
CA GLU A 107 1.94 -8.46 17.87
C GLU A 107 2.35 -7.16 18.59
N LYS A 108 3.64 -7.00 18.92
CA LYS A 108 4.17 -5.86 19.69
C LYS A 108 5.06 -4.94 18.87
N ASN A 109 4.68 -4.65 17.63
CA ASN A 109 5.44 -3.71 16.82
C ASN A 109 5.08 -2.26 17.21
N GLU A 110 5.93 -1.61 18.02
CA GLU A 110 5.69 -0.25 18.55
C GLU A 110 5.49 0.84 17.46
N ARG A 111 5.95 0.58 16.23
CA ARG A 111 5.84 1.52 15.11
C ARG A 111 4.60 1.33 14.24
N VAL A 112 4.03 0.13 14.19
CA VAL A 112 2.95 -0.24 13.27
C VAL A 112 1.99 -1.16 14.01
N PRO A 113 0.83 -0.67 14.47
CA PRO A 113 -0.17 -1.54 15.08
C PRO A 113 -0.60 -2.63 14.09
N VAL A 114 -0.48 -3.89 14.51
CA VAL A 114 -0.92 -5.07 13.75
C VAL A 114 -2.19 -5.61 14.40
N PHE A 115 -3.27 -5.63 13.64
CA PHE A 115 -4.55 -6.21 14.05
C PHE A 115 -4.56 -7.71 13.70
N ASN A 116 -4.77 -8.55 14.71
CA ASN A 116 -4.88 -10.00 14.58
C ASN A 116 -6.27 -10.45 15.03
N GLY A 117 -7.09 -10.92 14.08
CA GLY A 117 -8.42 -11.48 14.37
C GLY A 117 -9.45 -10.48 14.93
N HIS A 118 -10.74 -10.82 14.80
CA HIS A 118 -11.87 -10.05 15.33
C HIS A 118 -11.99 -10.15 16.87
N CYS A 119 -10.95 -9.73 17.61
CA CYS A 119 -10.98 -9.68 19.08
C CYS A 119 -10.55 -8.33 19.67
N SER A 120 -10.55 -7.24 18.90
CA SER A 120 -10.42 -5.90 19.49
C SER A 120 -11.79 -5.21 19.54
N GLU A 121 -12.16 -4.79 20.75
CA GLU A 121 -13.37 -4.04 21.07
C GLU A 121 -13.47 -2.78 20.19
N ILE A 122 -14.64 -2.56 19.61
CA ILE A 122 -14.98 -1.30 18.93
C ILE A 122 -15.38 -0.35 20.05
N THR A 123 -14.48 0.53 20.49
CA THR A 123 -14.82 1.65 21.39
C THR A 123 -15.13 2.91 20.59
#